data_AF-A0A1A8QNE6-F1
#
_entry.id   AF-A0A1A8QNE6-F1
#
_cell.length_a   1.000
_cell.length_b   1.000
_cell.length_c   1.000
_cell.angle_alpha   90.00
_cell.angle_beta   90.00
_cell.angle_gamma   90.00
#
_symmetry.space_group_name_H-M   'P 1'
#
loop_
_entity.id
_entity.type
_entity.pdbx_description
1 polymer ?
#
loop_
_entity_poly.entity_id
_entity_poly.type
_entity_poly.pdbx_seq_one_letter_code
_entity_poly.pdbx_strand_id
1 'polypeptide(L)' 'PCSEAGKPCNPCLDATKACNLNETCKRLRSAYNSICSKATPPQPATANQEPCSKKRCQKALRQFFERVSWELSYPLLFCS' A
#
# COMPACT_ATOMS: atom_id res chain seq x y z
N PRO A 1 7.10 11.14 18.43
CA PRO A 1 6.43 9.91 17.93
C PRO A 1 5.49 9.36 19.01
N CYS A 2 4.20 9.20 18.67
CA CYS A 2 3.07 9.02 19.60
C CYS A 2 3.00 10.05 20.74
N SER A 3 2.48 11.24 20.44
CA SER A 3 2.18 12.31 21.41
C SER A 3 0.66 12.50 21.57
N GLU A 4 -0.08 11.40 21.75
CA GLU A 4 -1.49 11.42 22.15
C GLU A 4 -1.61 10.52 23.38
N ALA A 5 -1.65 11.14 24.56
CA ALA A 5 -1.77 10.44 25.82
C ALA A 5 -3.02 9.53 25.80
N GLY A 6 -2.81 8.21 25.90
CA GLY A 6 -3.87 7.24 26.13
C GLY A 6 -4.35 6.40 24.94
N LYS A 7 -3.77 6.51 23.74
CA LYS A 7 -4.06 5.59 22.62
C LYS A 7 -2.93 4.58 22.39
N PRO A 8 -3.23 3.30 22.13
CA PRO A 8 -2.21 2.34 21.71
C PRO A 8 -1.56 2.85 20.41
N CYS A 9 -0.25 3.05 20.47
CA CYS A 9 0.57 3.53 19.37
C CYS A 9 0.63 2.44 18.28
N ASN A 10 0.06 2.69 17.09
CA ASN A 10 0.22 1.79 15.94
C ASN A 10 1.21 2.42 14.95
N PRO A 11 2.48 1.97 14.93
CA PRO A 11 3.53 2.51 14.07
C PRO A 11 3.19 2.37 12.57
N CYS A 12 2.45 1.33 12.18
CA CYS A 12 1.98 1.14 10.80
C CYS A 12 0.91 2.16 10.41
N LEU A 13 0.06 2.53 11.38
CA LEU A 13 -0.96 3.56 11.19
C LEU A 13 -0.30 4.94 11.01
N ASP A 14 0.71 5.26 11.82
CA ASP A 14 1.43 6.53 11.71
C ASP A 14 2.28 6.61 10.42
N ALA A 15 2.94 5.52 10.01
CA ALA A 15 3.57 5.42 8.70
C ALA A 15 2.57 5.63 7.56
N THR A 16 1.37 5.07 7.70
CA THR A 16 0.27 5.28 6.74
C THR A 16 -0.17 6.74 6.68
N LYS A 17 -0.32 7.42 7.82
CA LYS A 17 -0.63 8.85 7.86
C LYS A 17 0.46 9.68 7.19
N ALA A 18 1.74 9.41 7.48
CA ALA A 18 2.87 10.10 6.87
C ALA A 18 2.87 9.95 5.34
N CYS A 19 2.66 8.73 4.83
CA CYS A 19 2.51 8.49 3.39
C CYS A 19 1.31 9.24 2.79
N ASN A 20 0.18 9.30 3.50
CA ASN A 20 -1.02 9.99 3.01
C ASN A 20 -0.87 11.52 2.95
N LEU A 21 0.04 12.11 3.72
CA LEU A 21 0.37 13.54 3.66
C LEU A 21 1.35 13.88 2.54
N ASN A 22 2.02 12.89 1.96
CA ASN A 22 2.91 13.06 0.82
C ASN A 22 2.18 12.70 -0.49
N GLU A 23 2.02 13.67 -1.39
CA GLU A 23 1.25 13.50 -2.63
C GLU A 23 1.79 12.38 -3.54
N THR A 24 3.11 12.21 -3.61
CA THR A 24 3.73 11.13 -4.39
C THR A 24 3.44 9.76 -3.79
N CYS A 25 3.61 9.62 -2.48
CA CYS A 25 3.34 8.37 -1.76
C CYS A 25 1.86 8.00 -1.84
N LYS A 26 0.95 8.94 -1.54
CA LYS A 26 -0.49 8.79 -1.66
C LYS A 26 -0.92 8.36 -3.07
N ARG A 27 -0.47 9.07 -4.11
CA ARG A 27 -0.83 8.76 -5.50
C ARG A 27 -0.38 7.37 -5.92
N LEU A 28 0.88 7.01 -5.65
CA LEU A 28 1.42 5.71 -6.03
C LEU A 28 0.82 4.58 -5.18
N ARG A 29 0.49 4.84 -3.91
CA ARG A 29 -0.23 3.92 -3.04
C ARG A 29 -1.61 3.57 -3.58
N SER A 30 -2.39 4.59 -3.94
CA SER A 30 -3.70 4.40 -4.57
C SER A 30 -3.59 3.66 -5.90
N ALA A 31 -2.54 3.93 -6.69
CA ALA A 31 -2.33 3.29 -8.00
C ALA A 31 -2.11 1.78 -7.87
N TYR A 32 -1.17 1.32 -7.04
CA TYR A 32 -0.97 -0.12 -6.87
C TYR A 32 -2.19 -0.77 -6.22
N ASN A 33 -2.84 -0.10 -5.24
CA ASN A 33 -4.02 -0.64 -4.59
C ASN A 33 -5.12 -0.92 -5.61
N SER A 34 -5.47 0.06 -6.46
CA SER A 34 -6.54 -0.10 -7.47
C SER A 34 -6.25 -1.23 -8.47
N ILE A 35 -4.98 -1.54 -8.74
CA ILE A 35 -4.59 -2.60 -9.67
C ILE A 35 -4.63 -3.97 -9.00
N CYS A 36 -4.18 -4.04 -7.74
CA CYS A 36 -4.06 -5.30 -6.99
C CYS A 36 -5.39 -5.72 -6.33
N SER A 37 -6.28 -4.78 -6.02
CA SER A 37 -7.57 -5.04 -5.36
C SER A 37 -8.73 -5.25 -6.34
N LYS A 38 -8.58 -4.89 -7.62
CA LYS A 38 -9.61 -5.13 -8.63
C LYS A 38 -9.65 -6.60 -9.04
N ALA A 39 -10.62 -7.32 -8.49
CA ALA A 39 -11.13 -8.56 -9.06
C ALA A 39 -11.51 -8.32 -10.52
N THR A 40 -10.79 -8.97 -11.43
CA THR A 40 -11.10 -8.92 -12.86
C THR A 40 -11.72 -10.27 -13.22
N PRO A 41 -13.00 -10.43 -13.62
CA PRO A 41 -14.29 -9.81 -13.22
C PRO A 41 -14.89 -10.43 -11.93
N PRO A 42 -16.13 -10.07 -11.49
CA PRO A 42 -16.89 -10.85 -10.49
C PRO A 42 -17.29 -12.20 -11.11
N GLN A 43 -16.37 -13.14 -11.13
CA GLN A 43 -16.67 -14.54 -11.40
C GLN A 43 -16.55 -15.27 -10.07
N PRO A 44 -17.40 -16.28 -9.80
CA PRO A 44 -17.14 -17.18 -8.69
C PRO A 44 -15.70 -17.64 -8.83
N ALA A 45 -14.89 -17.46 -7.77
CA ALA A 45 -13.48 -17.78 -7.77
C ALA A 45 -13.34 -19.29 -8.03
N THR A 46 -13.31 -19.67 -9.29
CA THR A 46 -12.85 -20.98 -9.71
C THR A 46 -11.41 -21.05 -9.24
N ALA A 47 -11.03 -22.17 -8.60
CA ALA A 47 -9.80 -22.30 -7.80
C ALA A 47 -8.48 -21.97 -8.55
N ASN A 48 -8.53 -21.67 -9.85
CA ASN A 48 -7.41 -21.40 -10.73
C ASN A 48 -7.41 -20.00 -11.39
N GLN A 49 -8.36 -19.10 -11.09
CA GLN A 49 -8.33 -17.72 -11.62
C GLN A 49 -7.63 -16.76 -10.66
N GLU A 50 -6.59 -16.07 -11.13
CA GLU A 50 -5.90 -15.06 -10.33
C GLU A 50 -6.84 -13.90 -9.98
N PRO A 51 -6.90 -13.47 -8.71
CA PRO A 51 -7.84 -12.45 -8.24
C PRO A 51 -7.52 -11.05 -8.77
N CYS A 52 -6.34 -10.84 -9.39
CA CYS A 52 -5.99 -9.61 -10.08
C CYS A 52 -4.93 -9.90 -11.16
N SER A 53 -4.67 -8.94 -12.05
CA SER A 53 -3.56 -9.05 -13.00
C SER A 53 -2.21 -8.95 -12.28
N LYS A 54 -1.64 -10.09 -11.85
CA LYS A 54 -0.38 -10.16 -11.09
C LYS A 54 0.76 -9.41 -11.75
N LYS A 55 0.92 -9.52 -13.07
CA LYS A 55 1.94 -8.78 -13.83
C LYS A 55 1.80 -7.26 -13.65
N ARG A 56 0.57 -6.74 -13.71
CA ARG A 56 0.29 -5.30 -13.53
C ARG A 56 0.46 -4.87 -12.07
N CYS A 57 -0.01 -5.68 -11.13
CA CYS A 57 0.14 -5.42 -9.69
C CYS A 57 1.62 -5.33 -9.29
N GLN A 58 2.43 -6.32 -9.69
CA GLN A 58 3.87 -6.32 -9.41
C GLN A 58 4.60 -5.13 -10.05
N LYS A 59 4.22 -4.73 -11.26
CA LYS A 59 4.78 -3.53 -11.91
C LYS A 59 4.46 -2.27 -11.11
N ALA A 60 3.22 -2.13 -10.63
CA ALA A 60 2.81 -0.98 -9.85
C ALA A 60 3.50 -0.93 -8.47
N LEU A 61 3.66 -2.08 -7.81
CA LEU A 61 4.42 -2.20 -6.57
C LEU A 61 5.89 -1.81 -6.75
N ARG A 62 6.56 -2.28 -7.81
CA ARG A 62 7.93 -1.84 -8.12
C ARG A 62 8.03 -0.32 -8.28
N GLN A 63 7.13 0.26 -9.07
CA GLN A 63 7.08 1.71 -9.28
C GLN A 63 6.84 2.51 -8.00
N PHE A 64 6.11 1.94 -7.01
CA PHE A 64 5.95 2.56 -5.70
C PHE A 64 7.29 2.65 -4.97
N PHE A 65 8.02 1.54 -4.83
CA PHE A 65 9.30 1.52 -4.12
C PHE A 65 10.44 2.24 -4.86
N GLU A 66 10.37 2.37 -6.18
CA GLU A 66 11.35 3.13 -6.97
C GLU A 66 11.17 4.65 -6.83
N ARG A 67 9.94 5.13 -6.59
CA ARG A 67 9.62 6.57 -6.66
C ARG A 67 9.25 7.20 -5.33
N VAL A 68 8.86 6.41 -4.34
CA VAL A 68 8.60 6.89 -2.98
C VAL A 68 9.91 6.82 -2.20
N SER A 69 10.25 7.89 -1.47
CA SER A 69 11.44 7.90 -0.60
C SER A 69 11.37 6.74 0.40
N TRP A 70 12.52 6.13 0.69
CA TRP A 70 12.63 5.03 1.64
C TRP A 70 12.10 5.42 3.04
N GLU A 71 12.23 6.69 3.42
CA GLU A 71 11.70 7.26 4.67
C GLU A 71 10.17 7.15 4.80
N LEU A 72 9.45 7.08 3.68
CA LEU A 72 8.00 6.88 3.65
C LEU A 72 7.62 5.43 3.33
N SER A 73 8.40 4.73 2.49
CA SER A 73 8.04 3.38 2.06
C SER A 73 8.42 2.29 3.06
N TYR A 74 9.54 2.42 3.76
CA TYR A 74 10.02 1.37 4.69
C TYR A 74 9.20 1.31 5.98
N PRO A 75 8.81 2.43 6.61
CA PRO A 75 7.93 2.37 7.78
C PRO A 75 6.57 1.73 7.51
N LEU A 76 6.11 1.68 6.25
CA LEU A 76 4.88 0.97 5.86
C LEU A 76 5.05 -0.55 5.85
N LEU A 77 6.27 -1.06 5.62
CA LEU A 77 6.60 -2.49 5.55
C LEU A 77 7.12 -3.03 6.87
N PHE A 78 7.88 -2.20 7.59
CA PHE A 78 8.69 -2.59 8.75
C PHE A 78 8.32 -1.77 9.99
N CYS A 79 7.03 -1.48 10.17
CA CYS A 79 6.53 -0.83 11.38
C CYS A 79 6.69 -1.76 12.60
N SER A 80 7.21 -1.21 13.70
CA SER A 80 7.53 -1.91 14.96
C SER A 80 7.00 -1.17 16.18
#